data_AF-A0A453GCB1-F1
#
_entry.id   AF-A0A453GCB1-F1
#
_cell.length_a   1.000
_cell.length_b   1.000
_cell.length_c   1.000
_cell.angle_alpha   90.00
_cell.angle_beta   90.00
_cell.angle_gamma   90.00
#
_symmetry.space_group_name_H-M   'P 1'
#
loop_
_entity.id
_entity.type
_entity.pdbx_description
1 polymer ?
#
loop_
_entity_poly.entity_id
_entity_poly.type
_entity_poly.pdbx_seq_one_letter_code
_entity_poly.pdbx_strand_id
1 'polypeptide(L)'
;VLRNPFRRIPVYADMSVSSDDYSAARAHPLDNPLNTGLYYVKATSRGVRVLKYWRAARARFPGAHDQSVFHNIKRELVQKLGVAIEPLDTVYFGGFCEYHDDLASACTMHADCCVGVDNKVHDLKDVAADWERYKGMAPEERKRVGRNMTWTVPARCRRSVNWSKPVHP
;
A
#
# COMPACT_ATOMS: atom_id res chain seq x y z
N VAL A 1 1.35 -12.97 -12.01
CA VAL A 1 2.04 -12.09 -11.05
C VAL A 1 2.09 -10.68 -11.62
N LEU A 2 1.83 -9.66 -10.80
CA LEU A 2 2.01 -8.23 -11.13
C LEU A 2 3.50 -7.93 -11.37
N ARG A 3 3.86 -6.64 -11.55
CA ARG A 3 5.28 -6.26 -11.71
C ARG A 3 6.09 -6.56 -10.45
N ASN A 4 7.40 -6.71 -10.62
CA ASN A 4 8.31 -7.01 -9.51
C ASN A 4 8.38 -5.82 -8.54
N PRO A 5 7.89 -5.96 -7.29
CA PRO A 5 7.86 -4.87 -6.32
C PRO A 5 9.25 -4.42 -5.87
N PHE A 6 10.25 -5.32 -5.86
CA PHE A 6 11.59 -5.01 -5.34
C PHE A 6 12.32 -3.93 -6.13
N ARG A 7 11.92 -3.68 -7.39
CA ARG A 7 12.47 -2.59 -8.22
C ARG A 7 11.93 -1.21 -7.84
N ARG A 8 10.86 -1.15 -7.05
CA ARG A 8 10.14 0.07 -6.64
C ARG A 8 10.23 0.35 -5.15
N ILE A 9 10.87 -0.53 -4.38
CA ILE A 9 11.16 -0.32 -2.96
C ILE A 9 12.46 0.51 -2.84
N PRO A 10 12.46 1.66 -2.13
CA PRO A 10 13.64 2.47 -1.95
C PRO A 10 14.78 1.70 -1.25
N VAL A 11 15.91 1.56 -1.93
CA VAL A 11 17.06 0.78 -1.43
C VAL A 11 17.71 1.42 -0.20
N TYR A 12 17.49 2.70 0.08
CA TYR A 12 18.04 3.36 1.26
C TYR A 12 17.17 3.20 2.52
N ALA A 13 15.85 3.00 2.38
CA ALA A 13 14.92 2.90 3.50
C ALA A 13 15.19 1.66 4.37
N ASP A 14 15.09 1.77 5.69
CA ASP A 14 15.12 0.61 6.58
C ASP A 14 13.76 -0.12 6.58
N MET A 15 12.68 0.65 6.39
CA MET A 15 11.31 0.17 6.25
C MET A 15 10.57 0.96 5.17
N SER A 16 9.80 0.26 4.33
CA SER A 16 8.86 0.88 3.39
C SER A 16 7.46 0.37 3.64
N VAL A 17 6.45 1.24 3.57
CA VAL A 17 5.09 0.96 4.05
C VAL A 17 4.07 1.49 3.04
N SER A 18 2.98 0.77 2.78
CA SER A 18 1.88 1.28 1.95
C SER A 18 1.30 2.58 2.50
N SER A 19 0.60 3.34 1.64
CA SER A 19 -0.08 4.58 1.99
C SER A 19 -1.52 4.55 1.50
N ASP A 20 -2.45 5.06 2.29
CA ASP A 20 -3.87 5.14 1.92
C ASP A 20 -4.16 6.25 0.87
N ASP A 21 -3.27 7.24 0.80
CA ASP A 21 -3.26 8.38 -0.12
C ASP A 21 -1.81 8.85 -0.18
N TYR A 22 -1.06 8.53 -1.23
CA TYR A 22 0.35 8.91 -1.37
C TYR A 22 0.50 10.26 -2.06
N SER A 23 1.46 11.05 -1.58
CA SER A 23 1.87 12.28 -2.24
C SER A 23 3.32 12.61 -1.91
N ALA A 24 4.12 12.74 -2.96
CA ALA A 24 5.50 13.21 -2.87
C ALA A 24 5.61 14.71 -2.48
N ALA A 25 4.50 15.45 -2.52
CA ALA A 25 4.47 16.88 -2.15
C ALA A 25 4.40 17.09 -0.63
N ARG A 26 4.18 16.05 0.17
CA ARG A 26 4.16 16.15 1.64
C ARG A 26 5.56 16.47 2.17
N ALA A 27 5.63 17.37 3.16
CA ALA A 27 6.89 17.90 3.70
C ALA A 27 7.80 16.82 4.27
N HIS A 28 7.22 15.82 4.94
CA HIS A 28 7.96 14.66 5.42
C HIS A 28 7.33 13.34 4.95
N PRO A 29 8.13 12.29 4.68
CA PRO A 29 7.61 10.97 4.31
C PRO A 29 6.55 10.43 5.28
N LEU A 30 6.76 10.63 6.58
CA LEU A 30 5.84 10.22 7.64
C LEU A 30 4.53 11.01 7.70
N ASP A 31 4.38 12.10 6.96
CA ASP A 31 3.13 12.85 6.86
C ASP A 31 2.14 12.17 5.91
N ASN A 32 2.61 11.20 5.11
CA ASN A 32 1.73 10.30 4.38
C ASN A 32 0.91 9.44 5.36
N PRO A 33 -0.35 9.11 5.03
CA PRO A 33 -1.19 8.19 5.77
C PRO A 33 -0.70 6.74 5.59
N LEU A 34 0.38 6.40 6.30
CA LEU A 34 1.00 5.08 6.25
C LEU A 34 0.04 3.99 6.76
N ASN A 35 -0.09 2.93 5.98
CA ASN A 35 -0.92 1.76 6.24
C ASN A 35 -0.05 0.51 6.36
N THR A 36 -0.18 -0.24 7.46
CA THR A 36 0.68 -1.41 7.73
C THR A 36 0.13 -2.72 7.16
N GLY A 37 -0.86 -2.66 6.28
CA GLY A 37 -1.36 -3.80 5.52
C GLY A 37 -0.33 -4.36 4.53
N LEU A 38 0.59 -3.54 4.05
CA LEU A 38 1.78 -3.96 3.31
C LEU A 38 3.00 -3.18 3.78
N TYR A 39 4.06 -3.89 4.16
CA TYR A 39 5.35 -3.26 4.43
C TYR A 39 6.51 -4.19 4.11
N TYR A 40 7.65 -3.59 3.81
CA TYR A 40 8.95 -4.24 3.64
C TYR A 40 9.90 -3.70 4.70
N VAL A 41 10.62 -4.59 5.40
CA VAL A 41 11.65 -4.22 6.37
C VAL A 41 12.93 -4.95 5.98
N LYS A 42 14.05 -4.22 5.89
CA LYS A 42 15.34 -4.85 5.63
C LYS A 42 15.75 -5.74 6.80
N ALA A 43 16.28 -6.92 6.49
CA ALA A 43 16.80 -7.87 7.46
C ALA A 43 18.16 -7.41 8.04
N THR A 44 18.17 -6.29 8.75
CA THR A 44 19.34 -5.72 9.44
C THR A 44 19.09 -5.64 10.94
N SER A 45 20.14 -5.39 11.72
CA SER A 45 19.99 -5.11 13.16
C SER A 45 19.04 -3.94 13.43
N ARG A 46 19.02 -2.91 12.57
CA ARG A 46 18.06 -1.80 12.64
C ARG A 46 16.64 -2.25 12.34
N GLY A 47 16.41 -3.04 11.28
CA GLY A 47 15.08 -3.58 10.96
C GLY A 47 14.51 -4.46 12.07
N VAL A 48 15.34 -5.31 12.68
CA VAL A 48 14.94 -6.11 13.86
C VAL A 48 14.58 -5.21 15.04
N ARG A 49 15.31 -4.12 15.27
CA ARG A 49 14.99 -3.14 16.32
C ARG A 49 13.65 -2.44 16.07
N VAL A 50 13.33 -2.10 14.81
CA VAL A 50 12.03 -1.53 14.44
C VAL A 50 10.89 -2.46 14.87
N LEU A 51 10.94 -3.73 14.44
CA LEU A 51 9.90 -4.71 14.74
C LEU A 51 9.78 -4.98 16.25
N LYS A 52 10.90 -5.07 16.97
CA LYS A 52 10.90 -5.23 18.43
C LYS A 52 10.28 -4.03 19.14
N TYR A 53 10.68 -2.81 18.77
CA TYR A 53 10.16 -1.58 19.35
C TYR A 53 8.66 -1.43 19.10
N TRP A 54 8.23 -1.69 17.86
CA TRP A 54 6.83 -1.62 17.49
C TRP A 54 5.97 -2.66 18.23
N ARG A 55 6.43 -3.91 18.33
CA ARG A 55 5.76 -4.93 19.13
C ARG A 55 5.65 -4.53 20.60
N ALA A 56 6.74 -4.03 21.20
CA ALA A 56 6.75 -3.62 22.61
C ALA A 56 5.82 -2.42 22.86
N ALA A 57 5.70 -1.51 21.90
CA ALA A 57 4.83 -0.35 22.01
C ALA A 57 3.35 -0.71 22.17
N ARG A 58 2.91 -1.92 21.76
CA ARG A 58 1.51 -2.37 21.93
C ARG A 58 1.01 -2.23 23.38
N ALA A 59 1.88 -2.41 24.38
CA ALA A 59 1.51 -2.26 25.79
C ALA A 59 1.08 -0.82 26.16
N ARG A 60 1.54 0.19 25.41
CA ARG A 60 1.15 1.60 25.60
C ARG A 60 -0.19 1.96 24.98
N PHE A 61 -0.76 1.07 24.14
CA PHE A 61 -2.00 1.30 23.41
C PHE A 61 -2.95 0.09 23.51
N PRO A 62 -3.49 -0.22 24.70
CA PRO A 62 -4.43 -1.34 24.88
C PRO A 62 -5.64 -1.23 23.94
N GLY A 63 -6.02 -2.32 23.29
CA GLY A 63 -7.16 -2.38 22.36
C GLY A 63 -6.88 -1.84 20.95
N ALA A 64 -5.76 -1.14 20.73
CA ALA A 64 -5.38 -0.66 19.41
C ALA A 64 -4.84 -1.80 18.53
N HIS A 65 -5.21 -1.78 17.24
CA HIS A 65 -4.63 -2.69 16.26
C HIS A 65 -3.24 -2.24 15.81
N ASP A 66 -2.53 -3.12 15.11
CA ASP A 66 -1.13 -2.98 14.74
C ASP A 66 -0.81 -1.66 13.99
N GLN A 67 -1.58 -1.33 12.95
CA GLN A 67 -1.46 -0.05 12.24
C GLN A 67 -1.69 1.18 13.13
N SER A 68 -2.66 1.18 14.05
CA SER A 68 -2.86 2.29 14.98
C SER A 68 -1.65 2.47 15.89
N VAL A 69 -1.09 1.37 16.40
CA VAL A 69 0.15 1.42 17.20
C VAL A 69 1.29 2.00 16.39
N PHE A 70 1.48 1.53 15.14
CA PHE A 70 2.50 2.06 14.24
C PHE A 70 2.36 3.56 14.03
N HIS A 71 1.14 4.01 13.71
CA HIS A 71 0.83 5.41 13.46
C HIS A 71 1.23 6.29 14.64
N ASN A 72 0.95 5.85 15.87
CA ASN A 72 1.29 6.59 17.09
C ASN A 72 2.80 6.67 17.35
N ILE A 73 3.59 5.71 16.86
CA ILE A 73 5.03 5.62 17.19
C ILE A 73 5.96 5.87 16.00
N LYS A 74 5.46 6.05 14.78
CA LYS A 74 6.28 6.15 13.56
C LYS A 74 7.38 7.21 13.66
N ARG A 75 7.09 8.34 14.32
CA ARG A 75 8.08 9.39 14.59
C ARG A 75 9.09 8.99 15.66
N GLU A 76 8.69 8.24 16.69
CA GLU A 76 9.61 7.69 17.70
C GLU A 76 10.58 6.69 17.08
N LEU A 77 10.12 5.86 16.14
CA LEU A 77 10.99 4.91 15.43
C LEU A 77 12.14 5.66 14.74
N VAL A 78 11.82 6.72 13.99
CA VAL A 78 12.84 7.55 13.34
C VAL A 78 13.73 8.25 14.37
N GLN A 79 13.16 8.94 15.35
CA GLN A 79 13.92 9.74 16.31
C GLN A 79 14.81 8.92 17.25
N LYS A 80 14.33 7.78 17.74
CA LYS A 80 15.03 6.96 18.74
C LYS A 80 15.90 5.88 18.13
N LEU A 81 15.54 5.35 16.97
CA LEU A 81 16.28 4.26 16.32
C LEU A 81 17.11 4.73 15.12
N GLY A 82 16.92 5.98 14.67
CA GLY A 82 17.65 6.54 13.52
C GLY A 82 17.35 5.79 12.22
N VAL A 83 16.12 5.29 12.06
CA VAL A 83 15.70 4.53 10.88
C VAL A 83 15.05 5.41 9.83
N ALA A 84 15.26 5.07 8.56
CA ALA A 84 14.53 5.67 7.45
C ALA A 84 13.25 4.87 7.17
N ILE A 85 12.10 5.54 7.25
CA ILE A 85 10.78 4.98 6.92
C ILE A 85 10.23 5.73 5.72
N GLU A 86 9.92 5.02 4.65
CA GLU A 86 9.41 5.60 3.41
C GLU A 86 8.01 5.07 3.05
N PRO A 87 7.07 5.94 2.66
CA PRO A 87 5.84 5.49 2.01
C PRO A 87 6.16 4.83 0.66
N LEU A 88 5.34 3.86 0.29
CA LEU A 88 5.31 3.29 -1.04
C LEU A 88 4.34 4.09 -1.92
N ASP A 89 4.81 4.46 -3.11
CA ASP A 89 4.04 5.20 -4.10
C ASP A 89 2.87 4.34 -4.64
N THR A 90 1.64 4.84 -4.52
CA THR A 90 0.41 4.14 -4.89
C THR A 90 0.26 3.95 -6.40
N VAL A 91 1.06 4.64 -7.23
CA VAL A 91 1.21 4.32 -8.67
C VAL A 91 1.71 2.88 -8.85
N TYR A 92 2.61 2.42 -7.98
CA TYR A 92 3.16 1.06 -8.03
C TYR A 92 2.53 0.12 -7.00
N PHE A 93 2.22 0.64 -5.81
CA PHE A 93 1.73 -0.11 -4.66
C PHE A 93 0.30 0.31 -4.33
N GLY A 94 -0.61 0.07 -5.27
CA GLY A 94 -2.00 0.48 -5.15
C GLY A 94 -2.73 -0.23 -3.99
N GLY A 95 -3.70 0.48 -3.45
CA GLY A 95 -4.69 -0.04 -2.52
C GLY A 95 -6.10 0.37 -2.96
N PHE A 96 -7.13 -0.25 -2.42
CA PHE A 96 -8.50 0.22 -2.60
C PHE A 96 -8.75 1.62 -2.01
N CYS A 97 -7.94 2.07 -1.05
CA CYS A 97 -7.91 3.46 -0.60
C CYS A 97 -7.50 4.41 -1.74
N GLU A 98 -6.42 4.06 -2.46
CA GLU A 98 -5.92 4.81 -3.62
C GLU A 98 -5.21 3.88 -4.62
N TYR A 99 -5.69 3.86 -5.86
CA TYR A 99 -5.09 3.12 -6.97
C TYR A 99 -5.18 3.91 -8.28
N HIS A 100 -4.20 3.63 -9.15
CA HIS A 100 -4.07 4.25 -10.45
C HIS A 100 -4.46 3.25 -11.55
N ASP A 101 -5.19 3.73 -12.56
CA ASP A 101 -5.67 2.90 -13.69
C ASP A 101 -4.55 2.63 -14.72
N ASP A 102 -3.31 2.54 -14.25
CA ASP A 102 -2.14 2.07 -15.00
C ASP A 102 -1.78 0.65 -14.56
N LEU A 103 -2.45 -0.32 -15.18
CA LEU A 103 -2.21 -1.75 -14.93
C LEU A 103 -0.76 -2.15 -15.28
N ALA A 104 -0.08 -1.41 -16.17
CA ALA A 104 1.25 -1.77 -16.64
C ALA A 104 2.33 -1.57 -15.58
N SER A 105 2.13 -0.63 -14.66
CA SER A 105 3.10 -0.26 -13.62
C SER A 105 2.82 -0.91 -12.26
N ALA A 106 1.58 -1.35 -12.01
CA ALA A 106 1.18 -1.96 -10.74
C ALA A 106 2.07 -3.15 -10.33
N CYS A 107 2.61 -3.06 -9.11
CA CYS A 107 3.41 -4.09 -8.44
C CYS A 107 2.57 -4.88 -7.43
N THR A 108 1.68 -4.19 -6.70
CA THR A 108 0.76 -4.80 -5.73
C THR A 108 -0.61 -4.14 -5.81
N MET A 109 -1.63 -4.88 -5.41
CA MET A 109 -2.95 -4.35 -5.05
C MET A 109 -3.33 -4.90 -3.68
N HIS A 110 -3.48 -4.03 -2.68
CA HIS A 110 -3.85 -4.41 -1.31
C HIS A 110 -5.31 -3.99 -1.04
N ALA A 111 -6.10 -4.84 -0.35
CA ALA A 111 -7.48 -4.53 0.02
C ALA A 111 -7.58 -3.74 1.34
N ASP A 112 -7.06 -2.53 1.34
CA ASP A 112 -7.19 -1.51 2.39
C ASP A 112 -8.54 -0.80 2.21
N CYS A 113 -8.90 0.13 3.10
CA CYS A 113 -10.22 0.79 3.10
C CYS A 113 -11.37 -0.21 2.86
N CYS A 114 -11.35 -1.33 3.59
CA CYS A 114 -12.27 -2.43 3.38
C CYS A 114 -12.48 -3.21 4.68
N VAL A 115 -13.75 -3.43 5.03
CA VAL A 115 -14.18 -4.21 6.18
C VAL A 115 -14.84 -5.50 5.71
N GLY A 116 -14.48 -6.62 6.36
CA GLY A 116 -15.01 -7.95 6.07
C GLY A 116 -14.13 -8.73 5.09
N VAL A 117 -13.73 -9.94 5.48
CA VAL A 117 -12.87 -10.82 4.66
C VAL A 117 -13.55 -11.17 3.35
N ASP A 118 -14.86 -11.44 3.36
CA ASP A 118 -15.60 -11.79 2.14
C ASP A 118 -15.62 -10.65 1.11
N ASN A 119 -15.72 -9.40 1.57
CA ASN A 119 -15.62 -8.22 0.70
C ASN A 119 -14.23 -8.11 0.08
N LYS A 120 -13.18 -8.29 0.91
CA LYS A 120 -11.78 -8.28 0.44
C LYS A 120 -11.53 -9.35 -0.61
N VAL A 121 -11.93 -10.60 -0.32
CA VAL A 121 -11.72 -11.74 -1.23
C VAL A 121 -12.48 -11.55 -2.54
N HIS A 122 -13.71 -11.05 -2.49
CA HIS A 122 -14.49 -10.75 -3.68
C HIS A 122 -13.80 -9.71 -4.57
N ASP A 123 -13.53 -8.51 -4.03
CA ASP A 123 -13.00 -7.42 -4.85
C ASP A 123 -11.55 -7.69 -5.30
N LEU A 124 -10.76 -8.46 -4.55
CA LEU A 124 -9.44 -8.94 -5.01
C LEU A 124 -9.52 -9.97 -6.13
N LYS A 125 -10.59 -10.78 -6.21
CA LYS A 125 -10.81 -11.68 -7.35
C LYS A 125 -11.11 -10.89 -8.62
N ASP A 126 -11.86 -9.80 -8.51
CA ASP A 126 -12.12 -8.91 -9.65
C ASP A 126 -10.81 -8.29 -10.17
N VAL A 127 -9.96 -7.77 -9.27
CA VAL A 127 -8.62 -7.28 -9.62
C VAL A 127 -7.78 -8.36 -10.31
N ALA A 128 -7.82 -9.59 -9.81
CA ALA A 128 -7.09 -10.70 -10.42
C ALA A 128 -7.61 -11.02 -11.83
N ALA A 129 -8.93 -10.99 -12.04
CA ALA A 129 -9.54 -11.18 -13.36
C ALA A 129 -9.15 -10.08 -14.35
N ASP A 130 -9.15 -8.81 -13.91
CA ASP A 130 -8.68 -7.69 -14.73
C ASP A 130 -7.21 -7.86 -15.14
N TRP A 131 -6.38 -8.30 -14.20
CA TRP A 131 -4.97 -8.56 -14.47
C TRP A 131 -4.77 -9.72 -15.46
N GLU A 132 -5.53 -10.81 -15.33
CA GLU A 132 -5.48 -11.91 -16.30
C GLU A 132 -5.92 -11.46 -17.69
N ARG A 133 -6.99 -10.67 -17.79
CA ARG A 133 -7.43 -10.08 -19.06
C ARG A 133 -6.34 -9.20 -19.67
N TYR A 134 -5.74 -8.29 -18.90
CA TYR A 134 -4.67 -7.42 -19.37
C TYR A 134 -3.45 -8.23 -19.85
N LYS A 135 -3.03 -9.25 -19.08
CA LYS A 135 -1.92 -10.13 -19.47
C LYS A 135 -2.23 -11.01 -20.68
N GLY A 136 -3.49 -11.34 -20.92
CA GLY A 136 -3.90 -12.11 -22.11
C GLY A 136 -3.78 -11.32 -23.42
N MET A 137 -3.80 -9.98 -23.36
CA MET A 137 -3.72 -9.13 -24.54
C MET A 137 -2.34 -9.14 -25.21
N ALA A 138 -2.34 -9.02 -26.54
CA ALA A 138 -1.12 -8.81 -27.32
C ALA A 138 -0.49 -7.43 -27.00
N PRO A 139 0.83 -7.23 -27.18
CA PRO A 139 1.48 -5.94 -26.89
C PRO A 139 0.84 -4.74 -27.59
N GLU A 140 0.46 -4.88 -28.87
CA GLU A 140 -0.18 -3.81 -29.62
C GLU A 140 -1.61 -3.54 -29.18
N GLU A 141 -2.33 -4.58 -28.77
CA GLU A 141 -3.63 -4.44 -28.14
C GLU A 141 -3.48 -3.67 -26.83
N ARG A 142 -2.54 -4.02 -25.94
CA ARG A 142 -2.29 -3.28 -24.70
C ARG A 142 -1.94 -1.81 -24.93
N LYS A 143 -1.20 -1.47 -25.99
CA LYS A 143 -0.96 -0.07 -26.35
C LYS A 143 -2.24 0.64 -26.79
N ARG A 144 -3.09 -0.07 -27.55
CA ARG A 144 -4.37 0.45 -28.05
C ARG A 144 -5.41 0.63 -26.94
N VAL A 145 -5.59 -0.37 -26.06
CA VAL A 145 -6.51 -0.28 -24.93
C VAL A 145 -5.94 0.60 -23.82
N GLY A 146 -4.62 0.65 -23.68
CA GLY A 146 -3.86 1.60 -22.85
C GLY A 146 -4.63 2.13 -21.64
N ARG A 147 -4.95 3.42 -21.69
CA ARG A 147 -5.67 4.19 -20.66
C ARG A 147 -7.17 3.88 -20.53
N ASN A 148 -7.75 3.14 -21.47
CA ASN A 148 -9.17 2.78 -21.46
C ASN A 148 -9.45 1.51 -20.63
N MET A 149 -8.42 0.74 -20.27
CA MET A 149 -8.57 -0.38 -19.34
C MET A 149 -8.32 0.11 -17.93
N THR A 150 -9.38 0.13 -17.13
CA THR A 150 -9.33 0.51 -15.72
C THR A 150 -9.48 -0.73 -14.85
N TRP A 151 -9.12 -0.61 -13.57
CA TRP A 151 -9.48 -1.64 -12.59
C TRP A 151 -10.98 -1.65 -12.35
N THR A 152 -11.54 -2.84 -12.13
CA THR A 152 -12.89 -3.00 -11.60
C THR A 152 -12.95 -2.28 -10.25
N VAL A 153 -13.96 -1.45 -10.09
CA VAL A 153 -14.15 -0.68 -8.86
C VAL A 153 -14.39 -1.65 -7.69
N PRO A 154 -13.63 -1.57 -6.58
CA PRO A 154 -13.81 -2.43 -5.42
C PRO A 154 -15.05 -2.03 -4.63
N ALA A 155 -16.22 -2.33 -5.21
CA ALA A 155 -17.49 -1.74 -4.80
C ALA A 155 -17.97 -2.28 -3.45
N ARG A 156 -17.66 -3.54 -3.09
CA ARG A 156 -18.03 -4.09 -1.78
C ARG A 156 -17.20 -3.44 -0.69
N CYS A 157 -15.90 -3.32 -0.92
CA CYS A 157 -14.99 -2.64 -0.01
C CYS A 157 -15.37 -1.17 0.17
N ARG A 158 -15.58 -0.40 -0.91
CA ARG A 158 -16.00 1.01 -0.81
C ARG A 158 -17.30 1.19 -0.02
N ARG A 159 -18.30 0.34 -0.24
CA ARG A 159 -19.55 0.37 0.53
C ARG A 159 -19.35 0.04 2.01
N SER A 160 -18.42 -0.88 2.32
CA SER A 160 -18.19 -1.33 3.70
C SER A 160 -17.60 -0.25 4.62
N VAL A 161 -16.92 0.75 4.06
CA VAL A 161 -16.27 1.84 4.83
C VAL A 161 -16.72 3.24 4.41
N ASN A 162 -17.64 3.35 3.45
CA ASN A 162 -18.07 4.61 2.83
C ASN A 162 -16.89 5.48 2.33
N TRP A 163 -15.91 4.84 1.69
CA TRP A 163 -14.69 5.49 1.18
C TRP A 163 -14.70 5.58 -0.35
N SER A 164 -14.18 6.68 -0.89
CA SER A 164 -13.93 6.87 -2.32
C SER A 164 -12.47 7.26 -2.52
N LYS A 165 -11.84 6.75 -3.59
CA LYS A 165 -10.43 7.06 -3.88
C LYS A 165 -10.23 8.57 -4.06
N PRO A 166 -9.17 9.17 -3.50
CA PRO A 166 -8.84 10.57 -3.74
C PRO A 166 -8.67 10.86 -5.24
N VAL A 167 -8.98 12.09 -5.64
CA VAL A 167 -8.67 12.60 -6.99
C VAL A 167 -7.44 13.49 -6.86
N HIS A 168 -6.30 12.98 -7.32
CA HIS A 168 -5.07 13.77 -7.41
C HIS A 168 -5.07 14.55 -8.74
N PRO A 169 -4.69 15.85 -8.72
CA PRO A 169 -4.53 16.66 -9.93
C PRO A 169 -3.38 16.17 -10.83
#